data_AF-A0A0R1VD33-F1
#
_entry.id   AF-A0A0R1VD33-F1
#
_cell.length_a   1.000
_cell.length_b   1.000
_cell.length_c   1.000
_cell.angle_alpha   90.00
_cell.angle_beta   90.00
_cell.angle_gamma   90.00
#
_symmetry.space_group_name_H-M   'P 1'
#
loop_
_entity.id
_entity.type
_entity.pdbx_description
1 polymer ?
#
loop_
_entity_poly.entity_id
_entity_poly.type
_entity_poly.pdbx_seq_one_letter_code
_entity_poly.pdbx_strand_id
1 'polypeptide(L)'
;MELTKGQQVEIRRKQRQWMVFPERLFQLAYDQIPDAPYEFKIRLIESRQQNWPLTNDDIKVLSALANHQSIDPLIVKPSKKRQTSKKVSQAELDSLHQQLKGLIANYQALLGRAEEVGLMPLEKQRRWLEKAQQISENPRATKTALSKEISYLEDQIDRWSDQINRRQLD
;
A
#
# COMPACT_ATOMS: atom_id res chain seq x y z
N MET A 1 -9.05 -36.83 2.20
CA MET A 1 -8.65 -36.86 3.62
C MET A 1 -8.80 -35.46 4.18
N GLU A 2 -9.68 -35.26 5.16
CA GLU A 2 -9.90 -33.95 5.78
C GLU A 2 -8.72 -33.59 6.70
N LEU A 3 -8.19 -32.37 6.56
CA LEU A 3 -7.18 -31.81 7.47
C LEU A 3 -7.81 -31.64 8.86
N THR A 4 -7.39 -32.45 9.82
CA THR A 4 -7.88 -32.35 11.20
C THR A 4 -7.57 -30.98 11.79
N LYS A 5 -8.43 -30.50 12.71
CA LYS A 5 -8.24 -29.21 13.43
C LYS A 5 -6.84 -29.09 14.04
N GLY A 6 -6.24 -30.19 14.48
CA GLY A 6 -4.86 -30.24 14.98
C GLY A 6 -3.81 -29.89 13.92
N GLN A 7 -3.94 -30.43 12.70
CA GLN A 7 -3.03 -30.09 11.60
C GLN A 7 -3.18 -28.63 11.16
N GLN A 8 -4.40 -28.08 11.15
CA GLN A 8 -4.61 -26.66 10.86
C GLN A 8 -3.97 -25.75 11.92
N VAL A 9 -4.06 -26.11 13.20
CA VAL A 9 -3.43 -25.37 14.29
C VAL A 9 -1.92 -25.47 14.23
N GLU A 10 -1.37 -26.64 13.89
CA GLU A 10 0.07 -26.84 13.77
C GLU A 10 0.67 -26.09 12.56
N ILE A 11 -0.05 -26.06 11.43
CA ILE A 11 0.31 -25.23 10.26
C ILE A 11 0.33 -23.74 10.65
N ARG A 12 -0.71 -23.27 11.36
CA ARG A 12 -0.75 -21.88 11.87
C ARG A 12 0.34 -21.58 12.89
N ARG A 13 0.71 -22.55 13.72
CA ARG A 13 1.78 -22.40 14.73
C ARG A 13 3.16 -22.35 14.08
N LYS A 14 3.42 -23.17 13.06
CA LYS A 14 4.65 -23.17 12.26
C LYS A 14 4.78 -21.89 11.41
N GLN A 15 3.67 -21.38 10.86
CA GLN A 15 3.61 -20.08 10.15
C GLN A 15 3.90 -18.86 11.04
N ARG A 16 3.62 -18.96 12.34
CA ARG A 16 3.89 -17.86 13.29
C ARG A 16 5.35 -17.71 13.66
N GLN A 17 6.17 -18.74 13.43
CA GLN A 17 7.57 -18.72 13.83
C GLN A 17 8.54 -18.46 12.69
N TRP A 18 8.39 -18.96 11.46
CA TRP A 18 9.31 -18.59 10.37
C TRP A 18 8.66 -18.54 8.98
N MET A 19 9.07 -17.51 8.22
CA MET A 19 8.52 -16.93 6.99
C MET A 19 8.84 -17.75 5.73
N VAL A 20 8.13 -18.85 5.45
CA VAL A 20 8.35 -19.63 4.21
C VAL A 20 7.05 -20.08 3.55
N PHE A 21 7.15 -20.45 2.28
CA PHE A 21 6.01 -20.89 1.47
C PHE A 21 5.36 -22.17 2.03
N PRO A 22 4.02 -22.24 2.15
CA PRO A 22 3.33 -23.40 2.72
C PRO A 22 3.20 -24.55 1.69
N GLU A 23 4.32 -25.19 1.35
CA GLU A 23 4.42 -26.22 0.29
C GLU A 23 3.45 -27.39 0.49
N ARG A 24 3.26 -27.85 1.74
CA ARG A 24 2.28 -28.91 2.08
C ARG A 24 0.85 -28.56 1.70
N LEU A 25 0.46 -27.30 1.88
CA LEU A 25 -0.89 -26.83 1.54
C LEU A 25 -1.04 -26.66 0.03
N PHE A 26 0.01 -26.19 -0.63
CA PHE A 26 0.07 -26.11 -2.08
C PHE A 26 -0.11 -27.47 -2.75
N GLN A 27 0.59 -28.50 -2.26
CA GLN A 27 0.46 -29.87 -2.78
C GLN A 27 -0.97 -30.42 -2.64
N LEU A 28 -1.64 -30.16 -1.52
CA LEU A 28 -3.02 -30.62 -1.30
C LEU A 28 -4.03 -29.89 -2.19
N ALA A 29 -3.76 -28.65 -2.57
CA ALA A 29 -4.61 -27.87 -3.45
C ALA A 29 -4.26 -28.04 -4.94
N TYR A 30 -3.14 -28.70 -5.28
CA TYR A 30 -2.47 -28.62 -6.58
C TYR A 30 -3.40 -28.92 -7.76
N ASP A 31 -4.20 -29.97 -7.65
CA ASP A 31 -5.15 -30.40 -8.69
C ASP A 31 -6.26 -29.38 -8.95
N GLN A 32 -6.56 -28.51 -7.99
CA GLN A 32 -7.63 -27.51 -8.05
C GLN A 32 -7.10 -26.09 -8.35
N ILE A 33 -5.78 -25.90 -8.38
CA ILE A 33 -5.15 -24.62 -8.75
C ILE A 33 -5.50 -24.19 -10.18
N PRO A 34 -5.62 -25.07 -11.21
CA PRO A 34 -5.98 -24.65 -12.56
C PRO A 34 -7.28 -23.85 -12.64
N ASP A 35 -8.30 -24.27 -11.87
CA ASP A 35 -9.61 -23.63 -11.75
C ASP A 35 -9.62 -22.40 -10.84
N ALA A 36 -8.49 -22.14 -10.17
CA ALA A 36 -8.34 -20.95 -9.35
C ALA A 36 -8.18 -19.70 -10.23
N PRO A 37 -8.55 -18.52 -9.70
CA PRO A 37 -8.42 -17.25 -10.39
C PRO A 37 -6.99 -16.91 -10.84
N TYR A 38 -6.88 -16.26 -11.99
CA TYR A 38 -5.59 -15.92 -12.61
C TYR A 38 -4.67 -15.08 -11.71
N GLU A 39 -5.19 -14.04 -11.05
CA GLU A 39 -4.40 -13.18 -10.16
C GLU A 39 -3.82 -13.94 -8.95
N PHE A 40 -4.59 -14.89 -8.41
CA PHE A 40 -4.15 -15.74 -7.32
C PHE A 40 -3.05 -16.71 -7.77
N LYS A 41 -3.21 -17.31 -8.96
CA LYS A 41 -2.20 -18.20 -9.56
C LYS A 41 -0.85 -17.50 -9.74
N ILE A 42 -0.83 -16.27 -10.26
CA ILE A 42 0.41 -15.50 -10.42
C ILE A 42 1.11 -15.29 -9.07
N ARG A 43 0.38 -14.76 -8.08
CA ARG A 43 0.94 -14.51 -6.74
C ARG A 43 1.44 -15.79 -6.08
N LEU A 44 0.73 -16.90 -6.29
CA LEU A 44 1.09 -18.20 -5.74
C LEU A 44 2.39 -18.74 -6.33
N ILE A 45 2.55 -18.66 -7.64
CA ILE A 45 3.77 -19.09 -8.35
C ILE A 45 4.96 -18.22 -7.95
N GLU A 46 4.79 -16.90 -7.93
CA GLU A 46 5.83 -15.94 -7.53
C GLU A 46 6.28 -16.18 -6.09
N SER A 47 5.32 -16.34 -5.17
CA SER A 47 5.61 -16.63 -3.77
C SER A 47 6.32 -17.97 -3.59
N ARG A 48 6.00 -18.98 -4.41
CA ARG A 48 6.68 -20.29 -4.38
C ARG A 48 8.12 -20.20 -4.86
N GLN A 49 8.36 -19.50 -5.98
CA GLN A 49 9.71 -19.31 -6.53
C GLN A 49 10.63 -18.58 -5.55
N GLN A 50 10.12 -17.58 -4.86
CA GLN A 50 10.88 -16.78 -3.90
C GLN A 50 10.86 -17.35 -2.47
N ASN A 51 10.21 -18.50 -2.27
CA ASN A 51 9.95 -19.14 -0.97
C ASN A 51 9.33 -18.18 0.06
N TRP A 52 8.47 -17.27 -0.40
CA TRP A 52 7.82 -16.28 0.42
C TRP A 52 6.59 -16.84 1.15
N PRO A 53 6.30 -16.32 2.35
CA PRO A 53 5.05 -16.64 3.04
C PRO A 53 3.85 -16.10 2.24
N LEU A 54 2.80 -16.90 2.16
CA LEU A 54 1.53 -16.49 1.56
C LEU A 54 0.72 -15.59 2.50
N THR A 55 -0.11 -14.72 1.94
CA THR A 55 -1.02 -13.89 2.74
C THR A 55 -2.12 -14.73 3.38
N ASN A 56 -2.76 -14.20 4.44
CA ASN A 56 -3.89 -14.88 5.09
C ASN A 56 -5.06 -15.15 4.14
N ASP A 57 -5.29 -14.29 3.15
CA ASP A 57 -6.35 -14.49 2.17
C ASP A 57 -5.93 -15.52 1.12
N ASP A 58 -4.67 -15.52 0.66
CA ASP A 58 -4.15 -16.59 -0.21
C ASP A 58 -4.22 -17.96 0.47
N ILE A 59 -3.89 -18.04 1.78
CA ILE A 59 -4.00 -19.27 2.57
C ILE A 59 -5.45 -19.75 2.66
N LYS A 60 -6.44 -18.84 2.79
CA LYS A 60 -7.86 -19.22 2.78
C LYS A 60 -8.29 -19.76 1.43
N VAL A 61 -7.85 -19.14 0.33
CA VAL A 61 -8.14 -19.62 -1.03
C VAL A 61 -7.52 -21.00 -1.24
N LEU A 62 -6.24 -21.20 -0.88
CA LEU A 62 -5.58 -22.50 -0.95
C LEU A 62 -6.25 -23.56 -0.08
N SER A 63 -6.66 -23.18 1.13
CA SER A 63 -7.37 -24.09 2.02
C SER A 63 -8.74 -24.45 1.47
N ALA A 64 -9.46 -23.51 0.86
CA ALA A 64 -10.74 -23.76 0.22
C ALA A 64 -10.56 -24.72 -0.97
N LEU A 65 -9.56 -24.47 -1.82
CA LEU A 65 -9.18 -25.35 -2.94
C LEU A 65 -8.81 -26.76 -2.47
N ALA A 66 -7.96 -26.89 -1.46
CA ALA A 66 -7.56 -28.18 -0.89
C ALA A 66 -8.73 -28.97 -0.28
N ASN A 67 -9.81 -28.29 0.13
CA ASN A 67 -11.01 -28.91 0.68
C ASN A 67 -12.17 -28.98 -0.34
N HIS A 68 -11.94 -28.70 -1.62
CA HIS A 68 -12.97 -28.64 -2.68
C HIS A 68 -14.15 -27.73 -2.34
N GLN A 69 -13.90 -26.66 -1.58
CA GLN A 69 -14.91 -25.69 -1.20
C GLN A 69 -14.99 -24.57 -2.23
N SER A 70 -16.20 -24.09 -2.50
CA SER A 70 -16.41 -22.94 -3.39
C SER A 70 -15.62 -21.74 -2.90
N ILE A 71 -14.75 -21.22 -3.77
CA ILE A 71 -13.98 -20.02 -3.51
C ILE A 71 -14.92 -18.83 -3.68
N ASP A 72 -15.15 -18.08 -2.61
CA ASP A 72 -15.94 -16.85 -2.72
C ASP A 72 -15.18 -15.83 -3.59
N PRO A 73 -15.78 -15.30 -4.67
CA PRO A 73 -15.13 -14.35 -5.57
C PRO A 73 -14.72 -13.03 -4.88
N LEU A 74 -15.21 -12.75 -3.66
CA LEU A 74 -14.77 -11.62 -2.84
C LEU A 74 -13.40 -11.84 -2.18
N ILE A 75 -12.95 -13.09 -2.01
CA ILE A 75 -11.62 -13.41 -1.46
C ILE A 75 -10.54 -13.23 -2.53
N VAL A 76 -10.92 -13.37 -3.80
CA VAL A 76 -10.07 -13.29 -4.98
C VAL A 76 -9.78 -11.87 -5.40
N LYS A 77 -10.79 -11.00 -5.29
CA LYS A 77 -10.57 -9.56 -5.44
C LYS A 77 -9.50 -9.16 -4.44
N PRO A 78 -8.52 -8.33 -4.82
CA PRO A 78 -7.61 -7.76 -3.84
C PRO A 78 -8.46 -7.07 -2.78
N SER A 79 -8.65 -7.74 -1.64
CA SER A 79 -9.25 -7.14 -0.48
C SER A 79 -8.40 -5.92 -0.22
N LYS A 80 -8.97 -4.73 -0.47
CA LYS A 80 -8.36 -3.44 -0.19
C LYS A 80 -7.58 -3.59 1.09
N LYS A 81 -6.24 -3.58 0.95
CA LYS A 81 -5.27 -3.98 1.97
C LYS A 81 -5.84 -3.67 3.35
N ARG A 82 -6.31 -4.70 4.08
CA ARG A 82 -6.38 -4.59 5.54
C ARG A 82 -4.92 -4.55 5.96
N GLN A 83 -4.37 -3.34 6.01
CA GLN A 83 -3.09 -3.07 6.64
C GLN A 83 -3.19 -3.66 8.03
N THR A 84 -2.61 -4.85 8.23
CA THR A 84 -2.13 -5.24 9.53
C THR A 84 -1.26 -4.08 9.97
N SER A 85 -1.73 -3.27 10.92
CA SER A 85 -0.96 -2.21 11.54
C SER A 85 0.27 -2.85 12.17
N LYS A 86 1.34 -3.04 11.38
CA LYS A 86 2.69 -2.90 11.90
C LYS A 86 2.64 -1.57 12.61
N LYS A 87 2.90 -1.56 13.94
CA LYS A 87 3.17 -0.32 14.65
C LYS A 87 4.16 0.43 13.77
N VAL A 88 3.71 1.55 13.20
CA VAL A 88 4.58 2.37 12.39
C VAL A 88 5.72 2.75 13.31
N SER A 89 6.94 2.36 12.94
CA SER A 89 8.09 2.70 13.76
C SER A 89 8.14 4.22 13.87
N GLN A 90 8.43 4.76 15.05
CA GLN A 90 8.52 6.22 15.24
C GLN A 90 9.43 6.87 14.18
N ALA A 91 10.52 6.18 13.81
CA ALA A 91 11.42 6.56 12.72
C ALA A 91 10.74 6.70 11.34
N GLU A 92 9.73 5.89 11.01
CA GLU A 92 8.97 6.04 9.77
C GLU A 92 8.05 7.27 9.81
N LEU A 93 7.45 7.57 10.97
CA LEU A 93 6.64 8.79 11.13
C LEU A 93 7.51 10.04 11.06
N ASP A 94 8.69 10.01 11.70
CA ASP A 94 9.64 11.11 11.66
C ASP A 94 10.16 11.34 10.23
N SER A 95 10.43 10.26 9.48
CA SER A 95 10.80 10.36 8.07
C SER A 95 9.69 10.97 7.21
N LEU A 96 8.42 10.60 7.43
CA LEU A 96 7.28 11.18 6.71
C LEU A 96 7.05 12.65 7.08
N HIS A 97 7.25 13.03 8.34
CA HIS A 97 7.20 14.45 8.74
C HIS A 97 8.30 15.27 8.06
N GLN A 98 9.53 14.75 7.98
CA GLN A 98 10.63 15.41 7.27
C GLN A 98 10.34 15.53 5.78
N GLN A 99 9.84 14.47 5.14
CA GLN A 99 9.47 14.48 3.73
C GLN A 99 8.36 15.50 3.44
N LEU A 100 7.31 15.53 4.27
CA LEU A 100 6.21 16.49 4.13
C LEU A 100 6.71 17.94 4.28
N LYS A 101 7.58 18.22 5.25
CA LYS A 101 8.19 19.56 5.42
C LYS A 101 9.00 19.99 4.19
N GLY A 102 9.78 19.07 3.61
CA GLY A 102 10.53 19.32 2.38
C GLY A 102 9.62 19.66 1.20
N LEU A 103 8.54 18.89 1.02
CA LEU A 103 7.57 19.13 -0.06
C LEU A 103 6.80 20.45 0.11
N ILE A 104 6.43 20.82 1.34
CA ILE A 104 5.80 22.11 1.64
C ILE A 104 6.73 23.26 1.22
N ALA A 105 8.01 23.21 1.60
CA ALA A 105 8.98 24.25 1.23
C ALA A 105 9.16 24.35 -0.29
N ASN A 106 9.22 23.20 -0.99
CA ASN A 106 9.31 23.17 -2.44
C ASN A 106 8.05 23.78 -3.09
N TYR A 107 6.86 23.39 -2.62
CA TYR A 107 5.60 23.94 -3.14
C TYR A 107 5.46 25.44 -2.87
N GLN A 108 5.91 25.95 -1.72
CA GLN A 108 5.98 27.40 -1.46
C GLN A 108 6.85 28.13 -2.49
N ALA A 109 8.06 27.62 -2.76
CA ALA A 109 8.95 28.21 -3.76
C ALA A 109 8.34 28.16 -5.16
N LEU A 110 7.65 27.06 -5.48
CA LEU A 110 6.95 26.88 -6.75
C LEU A 110 5.78 27.88 -6.91
N LEU A 111 5.01 28.13 -5.85
CA LEU A 111 3.96 29.16 -5.87
C LEU A 111 4.54 30.57 -6.05
N GLY A 112 5.71 30.86 -5.46
CA GLY A 112 6.43 32.10 -5.72
C GLY A 112 6.76 32.27 -7.21
N ARG A 113 7.28 31.21 -7.85
CA ARG A 113 7.52 31.21 -9.30
C ARG A 113 6.24 31.31 -10.12
N ALA A 114 5.17 30.65 -9.70
CA ALA A 114 3.86 30.79 -10.34
C ALA A 114 3.36 32.25 -10.30
N GLU A 115 3.55 32.94 -9.18
CA GLU A 115 3.26 34.37 -9.05
C GLU A 115 4.10 35.23 -10.00
N GLU A 116 5.41 34.95 -10.12
CA GLU A 116 6.31 35.64 -11.04
C GLU A 116 5.88 35.48 -12.51
N VAL A 117 5.38 34.29 -12.88
CA VAL A 117 4.86 33.99 -14.23
C VAL A 117 3.36 34.32 -14.35
N GLY A 118 2.81 35.07 -13.38
CA GLY A 118 1.45 35.64 -13.40
C GLY A 118 0.32 34.61 -13.29
N LEU A 119 0.57 33.40 -12.79
CA LEU A 119 -0.42 32.33 -12.62
C LEU A 119 -1.26 32.61 -11.37
N MET A 120 -2.09 33.65 -11.44
CA MET A 120 -3.05 34.02 -10.41
C MET A 120 -4.46 33.49 -10.76
N PRO A 121 -5.31 33.15 -9.76
CA PRO A 121 -5.13 33.34 -8.32
C PRO A 121 -4.55 32.12 -7.59
N LEU A 122 -3.66 32.35 -6.62
CA LEU A 122 -3.01 31.32 -5.79
C LEU A 122 -3.57 31.18 -4.36
N GLU A 123 -4.64 31.90 -4.01
CA GLU A 123 -5.21 31.88 -2.64
C GLU A 123 -5.66 30.47 -2.19
N LYS A 124 -6.19 29.67 -3.12
CA LYS A 124 -6.62 28.30 -2.82
C LYS A 124 -5.43 27.42 -2.44
N GLN A 125 -4.30 27.63 -3.12
CA GLN A 125 -3.05 26.89 -2.94
C GLN A 125 -2.39 27.30 -1.62
N ARG A 126 -2.41 28.59 -1.28
CA ARG A 126 -1.96 29.10 0.03
C ARG A 126 -2.77 28.52 1.19
N ARG A 127 -4.10 28.56 1.11
CA ARG A 127 -4.97 27.94 2.14
C ARG A 127 -4.74 26.44 2.30
N TRP A 128 -4.42 25.77 1.20
CA TRP A 128 -4.12 24.35 1.21
C TRP A 128 -2.74 24.08 1.84
N LEU A 129 -1.76 24.93 1.54
CA LEU A 129 -0.43 24.86 2.14
C LEU A 129 -0.47 25.07 3.67
N GLU A 130 -1.26 26.03 4.16
CA GLU A 130 -1.47 26.23 5.61
C GLU A 130 -2.01 24.97 6.29
N LYS A 131 -2.90 24.23 5.62
CA LYS A 131 -3.41 22.94 6.14
C LYS A 131 -2.33 21.86 6.15
N ALA A 132 -1.54 21.76 5.08
CA ALA A 132 -0.42 20.82 5.02
C ALA A 132 0.63 21.11 6.12
N GLN A 133 0.89 22.39 6.39
CA GLN A 133 1.76 22.83 7.50
C GLN A 133 1.20 22.39 8.85
N GLN A 134 -0.08 22.65 9.13
CA GLN A 134 -0.73 22.21 10.37
C GLN A 134 -0.65 20.68 10.56
N ILE A 135 -0.75 19.90 9.47
CA ILE A 135 -0.62 18.44 9.53
C ILE A 135 0.84 18.03 9.80
N SER A 136 1.81 18.74 9.20
CA SER A 136 3.24 18.48 9.42
C SER A 136 3.73 18.84 10.83
N GLU A 137 3.08 19.83 11.46
CA GLU A 137 3.39 20.28 12.83
C GLU A 137 2.69 19.42 13.89
N ASN A 138 1.71 18.60 13.51
CA ASN A 138 0.98 17.76 14.44
C ASN A 138 1.75 16.45 14.72
N PRO A 139 2.39 16.29 15.90
CA PRO A 139 3.16 15.09 16.21
C PRO A 139 2.28 13.83 16.38
N ARG A 140 0.95 14.00 16.47
CA ARG A 140 -0.03 12.90 16.51
C ARG A 140 -0.63 12.58 15.15
N ALA A 141 -0.13 13.17 14.06
CA ALA A 141 -0.57 12.84 12.72
C ALA A 141 -0.34 11.36 12.42
N THR A 142 -1.35 10.70 11.86
CA THR A 142 -1.23 9.28 11.49
C THR A 142 -0.42 9.14 10.21
N LYS A 143 0.30 8.02 10.05
CA LYS A 143 1.01 7.69 8.79
C LYS A 143 0.12 7.86 7.56
N THR A 144 -1.13 7.44 7.64
CA THR A 144 -2.10 7.57 6.53
C THR A 144 -2.38 9.03 6.19
N ALA A 145 -2.54 9.90 7.19
CA ALA A 145 -2.73 11.34 6.95
C ALA A 145 -1.47 11.96 6.30
N LEU A 146 -0.29 11.66 6.85
CA LEU A 146 0.98 12.17 6.31
C LEU A 146 1.23 11.70 4.88
N SER A 147 1.11 10.40 4.61
CA SER A 147 1.31 9.86 3.27
C SER A 147 0.31 10.41 2.26
N LYS A 148 -0.94 10.65 2.68
CA LYS A 148 -1.96 11.24 1.79
C LYS A 148 -1.61 12.68 1.41
N GLU A 149 -1.16 13.48 2.37
CA GLU A 149 -0.73 14.86 2.11
C GLU A 149 0.55 14.91 1.26
N ILE A 150 1.50 14.00 1.51
CA ILE A 150 2.71 13.84 0.69
C ILE A 150 2.34 13.57 -0.77
N SER A 151 1.55 12.53 -1.04
CA SER A 151 1.18 12.19 -2.43
C SER A 151 0.42 13.31 -3.12
N TYR A 152 -0.46 14.01 -2.40
CA TYR A 152 -1.16 15.16 -2.97
C TYR A 152 -0.20 16.32 -3.28
N LEU A 153 0.76 16.62 -2.40
CA LEU A 153 1.79 17.63 -2.64
C LEU A 153 2.64 17.30 -3.87
N GLU A 154 3.05 16.04 -4.00
CA GLU A 154 3.83 15.56 -5.16
C GLU A 154 3.04 15.79 -6.46
N ASP A 155 1.76 15.37 -6.51
CA ASP A 155 0.87 15.61 -7.65
C ASP A 155 0.68 17.10 -7.96
N GLN A 156 0.58 17.96 -6.94
CA GLN A 156 0.44 19.40 -7.16
C GLN A 156 1.74 20.03 -7.65
N ILE A 157 2.89 19.64 -7.10
CA ILE A 157 4.20 20.14 -7.54
C ILE A 157 4.42 19.81 -9.01
N ASP A 158 4.12 18.58 -9.43
CA ASP A 158 4.26 18.15 -10.83
C ASP A 158 3.41 19.01 -11.77
N ARG A 159 2.11 19.13 -11.48
CA ARG A 159 1.17 19.92 -12.30
C ARG A 159 1.54 21.41 -12.37
N TRP A 160 1.92 22.00 -11.24
CA TRP A 160 2.29 23.42 -11.20
C TRP A 160 3.64 23.67 -11.87
N SER A 161 4.59 22.74 -11.75
CA SER A 161 5.86 22.80 -12.47
C SER A 161 5.64 22.75 -13.98
N ASP A 162 4.82 21.82 -14.47
CA ASP A 162 4.41 21.74 -15.88
C ASP A 162 3.72 23.03 -16.35
N GLN A 163 2.81 23.58 -15.54
CA GLN A 163 2.06 24.78 -15.89
C GLN A 163 2.95 26.03 -15.93
N ILE A 164 3.90 26.16 -15.00
CA ILE A 164 4.90 27.24 -14.99
C ILE A 164 5.81 27.11 -16.22
N ASN A 165 6.33 25.91 -16.49
CA ASN A 165 7.25 25.67 -17.62
C ASN A 165 6.60 26.01 -18.97
N ARG A 166 5.34 25.61 -19.17
CA ARG A 166 4.60 25.97 -20.39
C ARG A 166 4.52 27.48 -20.58
N ARG A 167 4.25 28.21 -19.50
CA ARG A 167 4.07 29.66 -19.55
C ARG A 167 5.38 30.46 -19.59
N GLN A 168 6.51 29.83 -19.30
CA GLN A 168 7.84 30.41 -19.54
C GLN A 168 8.34 30.20 -20.98
N LEU A 169 7.70 29.29 -21.73
CA LEU A 169 8.03 28.99 -23.13
C LEU A 169 7.16 29.77 -24.14
N ASP A 170 6.06 30.38 -23.68
CA ASP A 170 5.23 31.35 -24.41
C ASP A 170 5.74 32.79 -24.19
#